data_AF-A0A838JT34-F1
#
_entry.id   AF-A0A838JT34-F1
#
_cell.length_a   1.000
_cell.length_b   1.000
_cell.length_c   1.000
_cell.angle_alpha   90.00
_cell.angle_beta   90.00
_cell.angle_gamma   90.00
#
_symmetry.space_group_name_H-M   'P 1'
#
loop_
_entity.id
_entity.type
_entity.pdbx_description
1 polymer ?
#
loop_
_entity_poly.entity_id
_entity_poly.type
_entity_poly.pdbx_seq_one_letter_code
_entity_poly.pdbx_strand_id
1 'polypeptide(L)'
;MSGLVAGGLAFLAAGMLVPLLVRFAVGRNLLDVPNLRSSHEVPTPRLGGVAIFLGTLVGAALLRPEGMWPLLTAAALVWAIGLADDLSNLHFSVKAVFQALAAAGLLLYYPPTLLSDAPGVLRILVFVVAVFWIVSLSNAFNFMDGIDGFTGGVALVNALFLAPLVGTVGGFLPAVIGATAGFLIWNISPASIFIGIRAPTSSASALPRWPSTRRRSRGRSGRLSVSCHAS
;
A
#
# COMPACT_ATOMS: atom_id res chain seq x y z
N MET A 1 -16.28 -17.10 13.01
CA MET A 1 -16.44 -15.97 13.97
C MET A 1 -15.14 -15.21 14.19
N SER A 2 -14.01 -15.90 14.44
CA SER A 2 -12.68 -15.28 14.59
C SER A 2 -12.25 -14.36 13.43
N GLY A 3 -12.49 -14.76 12.18
CA GLY A 3 -12.19 -13.96 10.98
C GLY A 3 -12.85 -12.57 10.98
N LEU A 4 -14.13 -12.49 11.31
CA LEU A 4 -14.87 -11.22 11.36
C LEU A 4 -14.36 -10.31 12.50
N VAL A 5 -14.07 -10.89 13.67
CA VAL A 5 -13.50 -10.15 14.79
C VAL A 5 -12.12 -9.60 14.44
N ALA A 6 -11.25 -10.42 13.84
CA ALA A 6 -9.92 -10.01 13.41
C ALA A 6 -9.97 -8.92 12.34
N GLY A 7 -10.86 -9.04 11.35
CA GLY A 7 -11.11 -8.00 10.35
C GLY A 7 -11.62 -6.71 10.98
N GLY A 8 -12.56 -6.79 11.93
CA GLY A 8 -13.04 -5.62 12.68
C GLY A 8 -11.94 -4.92 13.48
N LEU A 9 -11.08 -5.67 14.17
CA LEU A 9 -9.94 -5.12 14.89
C LEU A 9 -8.93 -4.46 13.94
N ALA A 10 -8.61 -5.12 12.83
CA ALA A 10 -7.71 -4.60 11.81
C ALA A 10 -8.25 -3.31 11.18
N PHE A 11 -9.55 -3.24 10.92
CA PHE A 11 -10.26 -2.06 10.43
C PHE A 11 -10.14 -0.88 11.39
N LEU A 12 -10.42 -1.11 12.67
CA LEU A 12 -10.32 -0.06 13.69
C LEU A 12 -8.87 0.39 13.86
N ALA A 13 -7.93 -0.55 13.94
CA ALA A 13 -6.51 -0.26 14.10
C ALA A 13 -5.97 0.59 12.93
N ALA A 14 -6.20 0.17 11.69
CA ALA A 14 -5.78 0.92 10.50
C ALA A 14 -6.45 2.30 10.45
N GLY A 15 -7.79 2.35 10.62
CA GLY A 15 -8.56 3.59 10.52
C GLY A 15 -8.20 4.61 11.61
N MET A 16 -7.90 4.18 12.83
CA MET A 16 -7.48 5.05 13.94
C MET A 16 -6.02 5.49 13.83
N LEU A 17 -5.17 4.71 13.15
CA LEU A 17 -3.76 5.04 12.94
C LEU A 17 -3.56 6.13 11.87
N VAL A 18 -4.45 6.21 10.87
CA VAL A 18 -4.33 7.18 9.77
C VAL A 18 -4.18 8.63 10.23
N PRO A 19 -5.01 9.19 11.15
CA PRO A 19 -4.83 10.57 11.62
C PRO A 19 -3.45 10.87 12.20
N LEU A 20 -2.84 9.90 12.89
CA LEU A 20 -1.50 10.03 13.44
C LEU A 20 -0.45 10.05 12.32
N LEU A 21 -0.58 9.14 11.35
CA LEU A 21 0.30 9.07 10.19
C LEU A 21 0.21 10.33 9.32
N VAL A 22 -0.98 10.90 9.13
CA VAL A 22 -1.18 12.17 8.44
C VAL A 22 -0.41 13.29 9.13
N ARG A 23 -0.54 13.43 10.46
CA ARG A 23 0.20 14.44 11.22
C ARG A 23 1.71 14.25 11.12
N PHE A 24 2.18 13.02 11.23
CA PHE A 24 3.58 12.68 11.10
C PHE A 24 4.12 12.99 9.69
N ALA A 25 3.42 12.56 8.65
CA ALA A 25 3.80 12.79 7.25
C ALA A 25 3.84 14.28 6.91
N VAL A 26 2.85 15.07 7.36
CA VAL A 26 2.86 16.54 7.20
C VAL A 26 4.06 17.16 7.93
N GLY A 27 4.33 16.74 9.18
CA GLY A 27 5.45 17.24 9.97
C GLY A 27 6.84 16.89 9.39
N ARG A 28 6.92 15.81 8.61
CA ARG A 28 8.13 15.35 7.92
C ARG A 28 8.16 15.72 6.43
N ASN A 29 7.18 16.48 5.95
CA ASN A 29 7.04 16.87 4.55
C ASN A 29 7.02 15.69 3.56
N LEU A 30 6.45 14.55 4.01
CA LEU A 30 6.24 13.35 3.20
C LEU A 30 4.93 13.50 2.41
N LEU A 31 4.93 14.43 1.45
CA LEU A 31 3.76 14.86 0.69
C LEU A 31 3.85 14.53 -0.80
N ASP A 32 2.71 14.20 -1.39
CA ASP A 32 2.49 14.02 -2.82
C ASP A 32 2.15 15.33 -3.52
N VAL A 33 3.16 16.03 -4.00
CA VAL A 33 2.94 17.29 -4.72
C VAL A 33 2.39 17.01 -6.12
N PRO A 34 1.23 17.59 -6.48
CA PRO A 34 0.65 17.38 -7.79
C PRO A 34 1.56 17.92 -8.90
N ASN A 35 1.67 17.17 -9.99
CA ASN A 35 2.39 17.54 -11.21
C ASN A 35 1.42 17.56 -12.41
N LEU A 36 1.92 17.90 -13.61
CA LEU A 36 1.12 17.97 -14.85
C LEU A 36 0.42 16.65 -15.24
N ARG A 37 0.78 15.54 -14.60
CA ARG A 37 0.21 14.20 -14.82
C ARG A 37 -0.58 13.69 -13.59
N SER A 38 -0.71 14.50 -12.54
CA SER A 38 -1.40 14.11 -11.30
C SER A 38 -2.92 14.24 -11.48
N SER A 39 -3.64 13.28 -10.89
CA SER A 39 -5.11 13.31 -10.85
C SER A 39 -5.66 14.08 -9.65
N HIS A 40 -4.78 14.45 -8.71
CA HIS A 40 -5.09 15.26 -7.54
C HIS A 40 -4.57 16.69 -7.69
N GLU A 41 -5.21 17.64 -7.01
CA GLU A 41 -4.87 19.06 -7.08
C GLU A 41 -4.18 19.60 -5.82
N VAL A 42 -4.11 18.81 -4.73
CA VAL A 42 -3.64 19.26 -3.41
C VAL A 42 -2.55 18.33 -2.88
N PRO A 43 -1.44 18.82 -2.30
CA PRO A 43 -0.34 17.98 -1.84
C PRO A 43 -0.71 16.93 -0.78
N THR A 44 -0.95 15.66 -1.12
CA THR A 44 -1.53 14.68 -0.18
C THR A 44 -0.47 13.90 0.60
N PRO A 45 -0.58 13.73 1.94
CA PRO A 45 0.35 12.91 2.72
C PRO A 45 0.46 11.47 2.22
N ARG A 46 1.66 10.89 2.33
CA ARG A 46 1.96 9.53 1.87
C ARG A 46 2.52 8.70 3.01
N LEU A 47 1.76 7.72 3.50
CA LEU A 47 2.18 6.72 4.51
C LEU A 47 1.07 5.66 4.75
N GLY A 48 0.08 5.57 3.85
CA GLY A 48 -1.11 4.75 4.04
C GLY A 48 -0.82 3.25 4.14
N GLY A 49 0.23 2.78 3.46
CA GLY A 49 0.72 1.40 3.56
C GLY A 49 1.11 1.02 4.98
N VAL A 50 1.57 1.96 5.82
CA VAL A 50 1.85 1.72 7.24
C VAL A 50 0.56 1.42 8.00
N ALA A 51 -0.52 2.14 7.73
CA ALA A 51 -1.82 1.88 8.37
C ALA A 51 -2.34 0.48 8.03
N ILE A 52 -2.28 0.11 6.75
CA ILE A 52 -2.76 -1.19 6.27
C ILE A 52 -1.93 -2.32 6.87
N PHE A 53 -0.60 -2.20 6.84
CA PHE A 53 0.29 -3.25 7.33
C PHE A 53 0.16 -3.45 8.84
N LEU A 54 0.25 -2.39 9.63
CA LEU A 54 0.12 -2.49 11.09
C LEU A 54 -1.29 -2.94 11.51
N GLY A 55 -2.34 -2.46 10.84
CA GLY A 55 -3.70 -2.94 11.07
C GLY A 55 -3.85 -4.43 10.76
N THR A 56 -3.24 -4.90 9.66
CA THR A 56 -3.22 -6.32 9.29
C THR A 56 -2.53 -7.16 10.36
N LEU A 57 -1.39 -6.71 10.90
CA LEU A 57 -0.68 -7.42 11.97
C LEU A 57 -1.54 -7.56 13.23
N VAL A 58 -2.31 -6.52 13.60
CA VAL A 58 -3.24 -6.58 14.75
C VAL A 58 -4.30 -7.68 14.54
N GLY A 59 -4.92 -7.75 13.36
CA GLY A 59 -5.89 -8.80 13.07
C GLY A 59 -5.26 -10.20 12.95
N ALA A 60 -4.09 -10.30 12.30
CA ALA A 60 -3.38 -11.55 12.12
C ALA A 60 -2.89 -12.16 13.44
N ALA A 61 -2.52 -11.32 14.42
CA ALA A 61 -2.13 -11.75 15.77
C ALA A 61 -3.25 -12.52 16.50
N LEU A 62 -4.53 -12.21 16.21
CA LEU A 62 -5.67 -12.94 16.76
C LEU A 62 -5.92 -14.26 16.01
N LEU A 63 -5.77 -14.26 14.69
CA LEU A 63 -6.09 -15.41 13.85
C LEU A 63 -5.05 -16.54 13.98
N ARG A 64 -3.78 -16.17 14.23
CA ARG A 64 -2.64 -17.10 14.29
C ARG A 64 -2.66 -18.20 13.20
N PRO A 65 -2.91 -17.89 11.91
CA PRO A 65 -3.03 -18.93 10.90
C PRO A 65 -1.75 -19.75 10.79
N GLU A 66 -1.92 -21.06 10.72
CA GLU A 66 -0.82 -22.00 10.51
C GLU A 66 -0.12 -21.71 9.18
N GLY A 67 1.21 -21.75 9.17
CA GLY A 67 1.98 -21.49 7.96
C GLY A 67 1.96 -20.04 7.46
N MET A 68 1.43 -19.07 8.22
CA MET A 68 1.38 -17.67 7.75
C MET A 68 2.73 -16.95 7.81
N TRP A 69 3.63 -17.36 8.70
CA TRP A 69 4.86 -16.61 8.99
C TRP A 69 5.70 -16.34 7.75
N PRO A 70 5.94 -17.29 6.83
CA PRO A 70 6.70 -17.03 5.61
C PRO A 70 6.04 -15.97 4.72
N LEU A 71 4.72 -16.03 4.56
CA LEU A 71 3.97 -15.05 3.77
C LEU A 71 4.00 -13.67 4.44
N LEU A 72 3.80 -13.60 5.75
CA LEU A 72 3.89 -12.35 6.51
C LEU A 72 5.30 -11.78 6.51
N THR A 73 6.34 -12.60 6.61
CA THR A 73 7.73 -12.15 6.55
C THR A 73 8.06 -11.62 5.15
N ALA A 74 7.66 -12.30 4.08
CA ALA A 74 7.83 -11.80 2.72
C ALA A 74 7.06 -10.50 2.48
N ALA A 75 5.80 -10.43 2.94
CA ALA A 75 4.99 -9.22 2.90
C ALA A 75 5.64 -8.08 3.69
N ALA A 76 6.19 -8.36 4.88
CA ALA A 76 6.89 -7.40 5.71
C ALA A 76 8.17 -6.88 5.03
N LEU A 77 8.92 -7.75 4.36
CA LEU A 77 10.12 -7.34 3.59
C LEU A 77 9.74 -6.44 2.42
N VAL A 78 8.76 -6.84 1.60
CA VAL A 78 8.29 -6.02 0.46
C VAL A 78 7.71 -4.69 0.94
N TRP A 79 6.93 -4.71 2.02
CA TRP A 79 6.41 -3.51 2.67
C TRP A 79 7.54 -2.60 3.19
N ALA A 80 8.56 -3.16 3.85
CA ALA A 80 9.69 -2.40 4.38
C ALA A 80 10.51 -1.76 3.25
N ILE A 81 10.71 -2.47 2.13
CA ILE A 81 11.35 -1.92 0.93
C ILE A 81 10.52 -0.76 0.37
N GLY A 82 9.19 -0.91 0.30
CA GLY A 82 8.28 0.16 -0.12
C GLY A 82 8.33 1.38 0.80
N LEU A 83 8.32 1.15 2.12
CA LEU A 83 8.44 2.22 3.11
C LEU A 83 9.81 2.92 3.03
N ALA A 84 10.88 2.18 2.82
CA ALA A 84 12.22 2.76 2.64
C ALA A 84 12.28 3.63 1.37
N ASP A 85 11.62 3.21 0.29
CA ASP A 85 11.47 4.01 -0.93
C ASP A 85 10.68 5.30 -0.65
N ASP A 86 9.57 5.21 0.09
CA ASP A 86 8.75 6.35 0.48
C ASP A 86 9.53 7.38 1.35
N LEU A 87 10.51 6.92 2.12
CA LEU A 87 11.28 7.76 3.03
C LEU A 87 12.59 8.29 2.44
N SER A 88 13.20 7.56 1.51
CA SER A 88 14.58 7.82 1.04
C SER A 88 14.73 7.98 -0.48
N ASN A 89 13.64 7.89 -1.26
CA ASN A 89 13.67 7.94 -2.74
C ASN A 89 14.74 6.98 -3.31
N LEU A 90 14.52 5.68 -3.14
CA LEU A 90 15.51 4.70 -3.58
C LEU A 90 15.61 4.68 -5.10
N HIS A 91 16.81 4.41 -5.62
CA HIS A 91 16.97 4.20 -7.06
C HIS A 91 16.16 2.97 -7.50
N PHE A 92 15.49 3.08 -8.64
CA PHE A 92 14.60 2.02 -9.15
C PHE A 92 15.27 0.64 -9.18
N SER A 93 16.51 0.57 -9.65
CA SER A 93 17.29 -0.68 -9.71
C SER A 93 17.50 -1.31 -8.32
N VAL A 94 17.75 -0.50 -7.30
CA VAL A 94 17.98 -0.98 -5.92
C VAL A 94 16.69 -1.56 -5.36
N LYS A 95 15.58 -0.83 -5.52
CA LYS A 95 14.23 -1.29 -5.13
C LYS A 95 13.87 -2.61 -5.81
N ALA A 96 14.07 -2.70 -7.13
CA ALA A 96 13.74 -3.88 -7.91
C ALA A 96 14.57 -5.11 -7.48
N VAL A 97 15.86 -4.95 -7.20
CA VAL A 97 16.73 -6.04 -6.71
C VAL A 97 16.23 -6.56 -5.36
N PHE A 98 15.97 -5.69 -4.39
CA PHE A 98 15.49 -6.14 -3.08
C PHE A 98 14.10 -6.79 -3.15
N GLN A 99 13.20 -6.27 -3.99
CA GLN A 99 11.90 -6.92 -4.25
C GLN A 99 12.08 -8.30 -4.88
N ALA A 100 12.99 -8.45 -5.84
CA ALA A 100 13.28 -9.73 -6.49
C ALA A 100 13.88 -10.74 -5.49
N LEU A 101 14.79 -10.30 -4.62
CA LEU A 101 15.35 -11.16 -3.57
C LEU A 101 14.29 -11.61 -2.55
N ALA A 102 13.40 -10.70 -2.13
CA ALA A 102 12.30 -11.06 -1.23
C ALA A 102 11.32 -12.04 -1.89
N ALA A 103 10.96 -11.82 -3.16
CA ALA A 103 10.11 -12.72 -3.93
C ALA A 103 10.75 -14.09 -4.14
N ALA A 104 12.04 -14.13 -4.51
CA ALA A 104 12.81 -15.36 -4.67
C ALA A 104 12.87 -16.15 -3.36
N GLY A 105 13.17 -15.50 -2.23
CA GLY A 105 13.19 -16.13 -0.91
C GLY A 105 11.84 -16.74 -0.53
N LEU A 106 10.74 -16.02 -0.77
CA LEU A 106 9.39 -16.54 -0.56
C LEU A 106 9.12 -17.80 -1.39
N LEU A 107 9.44 -17.75 -2.69
CA LEU A 107 9.17 -18.86 -3.62
C LEU A 107 10.04 -20.09 -3.33
N LEU A 108 11.25 -19.90 -2.81
CA LEU A 108 12.11 -21.02 -2.39
C LEU A 108 11.63 -21.65 -1.08
N TYR A 109 11.12 -20.85 -0.15
CA TYR A 109 10.65 -21.34 1.14
C TYR A 109 9.23 -21.93 1.07
N TYR A 110 8.35 -21.31 0.28
CA TYR A 110 6.95 -21.70 0.12
C TYR A 110 6.57 -21.78 -1.37
N PRO A 111 7.09 -22.78 -2.10
CA PRO A 111 6.86 -22.91 -3.53
C PRO A 111 5.39 -23.22 -3.81
N PRO A 112 4.72 -22.48 -4.72
CA PRO A 112 3.38 -22.85 -5.17
C PRO A 112 3.44 -24.19 -5.90
N THR A 113 2.32 -24.92 -5.95
CA THR A 113 2.20 -26.22 -6.65
C THR A 113 2.71 -26.14 -8.08
N LEU A 114 2.37 -25.08 -8.82
CA LEU A 114 2.88 -24.82 -10.17
C LEU A 114 4.41 -24.86 -10.27
N LEU A 115 5.12 -24.39 -9.25
CA LEU A 115 6.58 -24.41 -9.20
C LEU A 115 7.12 -25.77 -8.74
N SER A 116 6.48 -26.38 -7.74
CA SER A 116 6.86 -27.69 -7.20
C SER A 116 6.72 -28.82 -8.21
N ASP A 117 5.66 -28.78 -9.03
CA ASP A 117 5.33 -29.82 -10.00
C ASP A 117 6.09 -29.64 -11.34
N ALA A 118 6.80 -28.52 -11.52
CA ALA A 118 7.52 -28.22 -12.75
C ALA A 118 8.79 -29.11 -12.89
N PRO A 119 8.97 -29.83 -14.02
CA PRO A 119 10.12 -30.68 -14.23
C PRO A 119 11.35 -29.91 -14.78
N GLY A 120 12.55 -30.31 -14.34
CA GLY A 120 13.82 -29.91 -14.98
C GLY A 120 13.99 -28.41 -15.23
N VAL A 121 14.33 -28.05 -16.48
CA VAL A 121 14.52 -26.65 -16.92
C VAL A 121 13.25 -25.83 -16.80
N LEU A 122 12.07 -26.43 -16.95
CA LEU A 122 10.79 -25.74 -16.83
C LEU A 122 10.61 -25.16 -15.42
N ARG A 123 11.14 -25.81 -14.38
CA ARG A 123 11.12 -25.28 -13.01
C ARG A 123 11.87 -23.96 -12.88
N ILE A 124 13.02 -23.83 -13.53
CA ILE A 124 13.81 -22.60 -13.54
C ILE A 124 13.03 -21.48 -14.23
N LEU A 125 12.40 -21.78 -15.37
CA LEU A 125 11.58 -20.83 -16.10
C LEU A 125 10.38 -20.37 -15.25
N VAL A 126 9.64 -21.30 -14.64
CA VAL A 126 8.51 -20.98 -13.76
C VAL A 126 8.96 -20.12 -12.57
N PHE A 127 10.11 -20.43 -11.97
CA PHE A 127 10.67 -19.64 -10.88
C PHE A 127 10.96 -18.19 -11.30
N VAL A 128 11.68 -18.01 -12.42
CA VAL A 128 12.05 -16.67 -12.94
C VAL A 128 10.79 -15.87 -13.29
N VAL A 129 9.83 -16.50 -13.96
CA VAL A 129 8.54 -15.88 -14.30
C VAL A 129 7.76 -15.49 -13.05
N ALA A 130 7.71 -16.34 -12.02
CA ALA A 130 7.02 -16.05 -10.77
C ALA A 130 7.67 -14.89 -9.99
N VAL A 131 9.01 -14.83 -9.93
CA VAL A 131 9.74 -13.69 -9.33
C VAL A 131 9.40 -12.41 -10.10
N PHE A 132 9.52 -12.45 -11.43
CA PHE A 132 9.20 -11.30 -12.28
C PHE A 132 7.74 -10.85 -12.09
N TRP A 133 6.80 -11.79 -11.96
CA TRP A 133 5.39 -11.52 -11.74
C TRP A 133 5.14 -10.78 -10.42
N ILE A 134 5.73 -11.24 -9.31
CA ILE A 134 5.58 -10.60 -8.00
C ILE A 134 6.17 -9.17 -8.00
N VAL A 135 7.36 -8.99 -8.58
CA VAL A 135 8.02 -7.68 -8.68
C VAL A 135 7.22 -6.73 -9.57
N SER A 136 6.73 -7.23 -10.72
CA SER A 136 5.94 -6.43 -11.65
C SER A 136 4.61 -6.00 -11.05
N LEU A 137 3.90 -6.91 -10.37
CA LEU A 137 2.68 -6.57 -9.64
C LEU A 137 2.94 -5.53 -8.55
N SER A 138 4.00 -5.70 -7.76
CA SER A 138 4.35 -4.74 -6.70
C SER A 138 4.60 -3.33 -7.26
N ASN A 139 5.28 -3.23 -8.40
CA ASN A 139 5.51 -1.95 -9.06
C ASN A 139 4.28 -1.39 -9.76
N ALA A 140 3.40 -2.24 -10.32
CA ALA A 140 2.13 -1.84 -10.89
C ALA A 140 1.20 -1.22 -9.84
N PHE A 141 1.07 -1.84 -8.65
CA PHE A 141 0.29 -1.30 -7.53
C PHE A 141 0.82 0.06 -7.06
N ASN A 142 2.14 0.23 -6.98
CA ASN A 142 2.76 1.51 -6.65
C ASN A 142 2.47 2.57 -7.73
N PHE A 143 2.46 2.20 -9.01
CA PHE A 143 2.16 3.12 -10.11
C PHE A 143 0.69 3.56 -10.15
N MET A 144 -0.23 2.67 -9.76
CA MET A 144 -1.66 2.95 -9.66
C MET A 144 -1.99 3.91 -8.50
N ASP A 145 -1.12 3.97 -7.48
CA ASP A 145 -1.29 4.88 -6.35
C ASP A 145 -1.04 6.34 -6.75
N GLY A 146 -1.97 7.22 -6.39
CA GLY A 146 -2.09 8.59 -6.93
C GLY A 146 -3.43 8.90 -7.59
N ILE A 147 -4.35 7.92 -7.61
CA ILE A 147 -5.78 8.11 -7.87
C ILE A 147 -6.55 7.80 -6.58
N ASP A 148 -7.38 8.75 -6.13
CA ASP A 148 -8.17 8.64 -4.90
C ASP A 148 -8.98 7.33 -4.84
N GLY A 149 -8.74 6.50 -3.83
CA GLY A 149 -9.50 5.29 -3.56
C GLY A 149 -9.24 4.12 -4.51
N PHE A 150 -8.44 4.29 -5.57
CA PHE A 150 -8.30 3.28 -6.62
C PHE A 150 -7.48 2.07 -6.16
N THR A 151 -6.21 2.28 -5.78
CA THR A 151 -5.31 1.19 -5.37
C THR A 151 -5.86 0.44 -4.15
N GLY A 152 -6.37 1.17 -3.16
CA GLY A 152 -7.01 0.57 -1.98
C GLY A 152 -8.29 -0.19 -2.31
N GLY A 153 -9.10 0.31 -3.24
CA GLY A 153 -10.32 -0.37 -3.72
C GLY A 153 -10.01 -1.66 -4.46
N VAL A 154 -9.05 -1.63 -5.40
CA VAL A 154 -8.59 -2.82 -6.12
C VAL A 154 -8.02 -3.87 -5.15
N ALA A 155 -7.21 -3.45 -4.18
CA ALA A 155 -6.67 -4.34 -3.15
C ALA A 155 -7.79 -4.99 -2.31
N LEU A 156 -8.79 -4.22 -1.90
CA LEU A 156 -9.93 -4.71 -1.12
C LEU A 156 -10.76 -5.73 -1.90
N VAL A 157 -11.08 -5.45 -3.17
CA VAL A 157 -11.84 -6.37 -4.03
C VAL A 157 -11.05 -7.67 -4.25
N ASN A 158 -9.75 -7.59 -4.54
CA ASN A 158 -8.90 -8.78 -4.67
C ASN A 158 -8.87 -9.60 -3.38
N ALA A 159 -8.72 -8.97 -2.22
CA ALA A 159 -8.69 -9.68 -0.94
C ALA A 159 -10.03 -10.36 -0.63
N LEU A 160 -11.16 -9.70 -0.92
CA LEU A 160 -12.51 -10.27 -0.78
C LEU A 160 -12.72 -11.47 -1.70
N PHE A 161 -12.24 -11.39 -2.95
CA PHE A 161 -12.32 -12.49 -3.91
C PHE A 161 -11.44 -13.67 -3.54
N LEU A 162 -10.22 -13.41 -3.06
CA LEU A 162 -9.26 -14.47 -2.69
C LEU A 162 -9.62 -15.16 -1.37
N ALA A 163 -10.20 -14.44 -0.40
CA ALA A 163 -10.49 -14.98 0.94
C ALA A 163 -11.21 -16.34 0.96
N PRO A 164 -12.25 -16.60 0.16
CA PRO A 164 -12.89 -17.91 0.10
C PRO A 164 -12.13 -18.96 -0.71
N LEU A 165 -11.17 -18.58 -1.57
CA LEU A 165 -10.53 -19.48 -2.54
C LEU A 165 -9.27 -20.16 -2.00
N VAL A 166 -8.54 -19.50 -1.10
CA VAL A 166 -7.19 -19.93 -0.69
C VAL A 166 -7.17 -20.76 0.60
N GLY A 167 -8.34 -21.04 1.18
CA GLY A 167 -8.46 -21.87 2.39
C GLY A 167 -7.63 -21.35 3.57
N THR A 168 -6.97 -22.26 4.29
CA THR A 168 -6.16 -21.95 5.47
C THR A 168 -4.92 -21.12 5.15
N VAL A 169 -4.36 -21.25 3.94
CA VAL A 169 -3.18 -20.48 3.49
C VAL A 169 -3.46 -18.97 3.52
N GLY A 170 -4.67 -18.55 3.18
CA GLY A 170 -5.10 -17.15 3.31
C GLY A 170 -5.86 -16.84 4.58
N GLY A 171 -5.63 -17.59 5.66
CA GLY A 171 -6.27 -17.34 6.95
C GLY A 171 -6.06 -15.92 7.50
N PHE A 172 -5.07 -15.16 6.99
CA PHE A 172 -4.81 -13.75 7.34
C PHE A 172 -5.63 -12.74 6.51
N LEU A 173 -6.28 -13.16 5.41
CA LEU A 173 -7.03 -12.27 4.51
C LEU A 173 -8.16 -11.49 5.19
N PRO A 174 -8.91 -12.03 6.18
CA PRO A 174 -9.88 -11.22 6.93
C PRO A 174 -9.26 -9.98 7.59
N ALA A 175 -8.01 -10.08 8.08
CA ALA A 175 -7.29 -8.95 8.66
C ALA A 175 -6.88 -7.94 7.57
N VAL A 176 -6.42 -8.41 6.41
CA VAL A 176 -6.08 -7.55 5.25
C VAL A 176 -7.32 -6.79 4.76
N ILE A 177 -8.46 -7.48 4.62
CA ILE A 177 -9.74 -6.88 4.23
C ILE A 177 -10.13 -5.78 5.21
N GLY A 178 -10.08 -6.10 6.51
CA GLY A 178 -10.38 -5.13 7.57
C GLY A 178 -9.49 -3.90 7.52
N ALA A 179 -8.16 -4.10 7.55
CA ALA A 179 -7.19 -3.01 7.54
C ALA A 179 -7.32 -2.13 6.29
N THR A 180 -7.48 -2.75 5.12
CA THR A 180 -7.64 -2.03 3.85
C THR A 180 -8.93 -1.22 3.85
N ALA A 181 -10.06 -1.80 4.30
CA ALA A 181 -11.32 -1.07 4.40
C ALA A 181 -11.25 0.10 5.40
N GLY A 182 -10.56 -0.08 6.53
CA GLY A 182 -10.37 0.97 7.55
C GLY A 182 -9.52 2.13 7.04
N PHE A 183 -8.46 1.82 6.28
CA PHE A 183 -7.66 2.80 5.56
C PHE A 183 -8.48 3.51 4.46
N LEU A 184 -9.28 2.78 3.69
CA LEU A 184 -9.99 3.29 2.51
C LEU A 184 -10.94 4.45 2.84
N ILE A 185 -11.47 4.50 4.06
CA ILE A 185 -12.29 5.62 4.58
C ILE A 185 -11.59 6.98 4.48
N TRP A 186 -10.26 6.98 4.53
CA TRP A 186 -9.41 8.16 4.45
C TRP A 186 -8.80 8.37 3.07
N ASN A 187 -8.88 7.37 2.20
CA ASN A 187 -8.29 7.38 0.86
C ASN A 187 -9.33 7.62 -0.25
N ILE A 188 -10.64 7.48 0.04
CA ILE A 188 -11.73 7.86 -0.88
C ILE A 188 -11.73 9.38 -1.14
N SER A 189 -12.08 9.77 -2.36
CA SER A 189 -12.04 11.15 -2.80
C SER A 189 -12.94 12.08 -1.96
N PRO A 190 -12.44 13.26 -1.54
CA PRO A 190 -11.06 13.72 -1.67
C PRO A 190 -10.12 13.03 -0.67
N ALA A 191 -9.04 12.41 -1.15
CA ALA A 191 -8.14 11.64 -0.31
C ALA A 191 -7.43 12.51 0.75
N SER A 192 -7.30 11.95 1.96
CA SER A 192 -6.56 12.54 3.08
C SER A 192 -5.16 11.96 3.23
N ILE A 193 -4.92 10.77 2.67
CA ILE A 193 -3.63 10.06 2.68
C ILE A 193 -3.58 9.10 1.48
N PHE A 194 -2.40 8.94 0.87
CA PHE A 194 -2.10 7.92 -0.15
C PHE A 194 -1.30 6.76 0.43
N ILE A 195 -1.28 5.61 -0.27
CA ILE A 195 -0.64 4.39 0.21
C ILE A 195 0.89 4.56 0.25
N GLY A 196 1.48 5.17 -0.78
CA GLY A 196 2.93 5.40 -0.95
C GLY A 196 3.27 6.54 -1.94
N ILE A 197 4.49 6.52 -2.49
CA ILE A 197 5.13 7.61 -3.27
C ILE A 197 5.00 7.52 -4.81
N ARG A 198 4.93 8.71 -5.42
CA ARG A 198 5.50 9.02 -6.75
C ARG A 198 6.60 10.10 -6.62
N ALA A 199 7.77 9.91 -7.23
CA ALA A 199 8.98 10.73 -6.98
C ALA A 199 8.75 12.27 -7.02
N PRO A 200 9.48 13.06 -6.21
CA PRO A 200 9.43 14.51 -6.32
C PRO A 200 10.05 14.96 -7.64
N THR A 201 9.30 15.72 -8.44
CA THR A 201 9.90 16.61 -9.44
C THR A 201 10.81 17.59 -8.71
N SER A 202 12.00 17.79 -9.25
CA SER A 202 13.22 18.41 -8.69
C SER A 202 13.14 19.90 -8.32
N SER A 203 12.02 20.39 -7.77
CA SER A 203 11.87 21.78 -7.31
C SER A 203 11.34 21.83 -5.88
N ALA A 204 12.18 21.39 -4.94
CA ALA A 204 11.91 21.45 -3.50
C ALA A 204 11.90 22.88 -2.90
N SER A 205 12.09 23.93 -3.70
CA SER A 205 12.24 25.31 -3.21
C SER A 205 10.91 26.05 -2.97
N ALA A 206 9.75 25.48 -3.29
CA ALA A 206 8.46 26.17 -3.13
C ALA A 206 7.30 25.21 -2.80
N LEU A 207 7.48 24.33 -1.81
CA LEU A 207 6.43 23.38 -1.45
C LEU A 207 5.22 24.09 -0.81
N PRO A 208 4.01 23.94 -1.37
CA PRO A 208 2.80 24.50 -0.77
C PRO A 208 2.58 23.87 0.61
N ARG A 209 2.32 24.70 1.63
CA ARG A 209 1.97 24.20 2.96
C ARG A 209 0.67 23.41 2.88
N TRP A 210 0.62 22.23 3.50
CA TRP A 210 -0.61 21.44 3.65
C TRP A 210 -1.72 22.34 4.25
N PRO A 211 -2.87 22.50 3.57
CA PRO A 211 -3.92 23.39 4.06
C PRO A 211 -4.48 22.87 5.39
N SER A 212 -4.35 23.67 6.44
CA SER A 212 -4.77 23.34 7.81
C SER A 212 -6.28 23.13 7.98
N THR A 213 -7.09 23.46 6.97
CA THR A 213 -8.56 23.50 7.03
C THR A 213 -9.28 22.28 6.44
N ARG A 214 -8.59 21.21 6.01
CA ARG A 214 -9.24 19.96 5.54
C ARG A 214 -9.77 19.06 6.67
N ARG A 215 -10.37 19.62 7.72
CA ARG A 215 -11.22 18.86 8.65
C ARG A 215 -12.57 18.64 7.98
N ARG A 216 -12.72 17.51 7.25
CA ARG A 216 -13.99 16.95 6.71
C ARG A 216 -15.16 17.96 6.65
N SER A 217 -15.09 18.95 5.76
CA SER A 217 -16.29 19.69 5.38
C SER A 217 -17.02 18.87 4.33
N ARG A 218 -17.93 18.00 4.80
CA ARG A 218 -19.00 17.49 3.93
C ARG A 218 -19.79 18.72 3.45
N GLY A 219 -19.70 19.02 2.16
CA GLY A 219 -20.56 19.99 1.49
C GLY A 219 -20.06 21.44 1.53
N ARG A 220 -19.31 21.84 0.51
CA ARG A 220 -19.60 23.01 -0.34
C ARG A 220 -18.53 23.13 -1.41
N SER A 221 -18.97 23.03 -2.66
CA SER A 221 -18.23 23.43 -3.84
C SER A 221 -17.84 24.91 -3.73
N GLY A 222 -16.58 25.18 -3.39
CA GLY A 222 -15.99 26.51 -3.50
C GLY A 222 -14.83 26.42 -4.48
N ARG A 223 -15.02 26.92 -5.70
CA ARG A 223 -13.97 27.11 -6.70
C ARG A 223 -12.86 27.96 -6.07
N LEU A 224 -11.66 27.42 -5.96
CA LEU A 224 -10.46 28.23 -5.68
C LEU A 224 -9.93 28.72 -7.03
N SER A 225 -10.28 29.95 -7.39
CA SER A 225 -9.65 30.67 -8.49
C SER A 225 -8.23 31.06 -8.09
N VAL A 226 -7.24 30.45 -8.74
CA VAL A 226 -5.85 30.93 -8.67
C VAL A 226 -5.76 32.18 -9.55
N SER A 227 -5.73 33.35 -8.90
CA SER A 227 -5.38 34.61 -9.54
C SER A 227 -3.86 34.69 -9.63
N CYS A 228 -3.30 34.52 -10.83
CA CYS A 228 -1.94 34.92 -11.13
C CYS A 228 -1.93 36.44 -11.38
N HIS A 229 -1.39 37.22 -10.44
CA HIS A 229 -0.88 38.55 -10.75
C HIS A 229 0.59 38.41 -11.13
N ALA A 230 0.87 38.57 -12.43
CA ALA A 230 2.17 38.93 -12.94
C ALA A 230 2.27 40.46 -12.93
N SER A 231 3.32 40.97 -12.31
CA SER A 231 3.84 42.32 -12.48
C SER A 231 5.35 42.22 -12.62
#